data_AF-A0A059B2G0-F1
#
_entry.id   AF-A0A059B2G0-F1
#
_cell.length_a   1.000
_cell.length_b   1.000
_cell.length_c   1.000
_cell.angle_alpha   90.00
_cell.angle_beta   90.00
_cell.angle_gamma   90.00
#
_symmetry.space_group_name_H-M   'P 1'
#
loop_
_entity.id
_entity.type
_entity.pdbx_description
1 polymer ?
#
loop_
_entity_poly.entity_id
_entity_poly.type
_entity_poly.pdbx_seq_one_letter_code
_entity_poly.pdbx_strand_id
1 'polypeptide(L)'
;MKEKHSGILLSDRALKIQSHAPDLARTLAGLILSSNDMEFQGECLSLLGLQMGVGADIVEECVLDKIDAVIVLNDRKPERCKEPVPFLFEDDCLQEMDFEDECEEGEDSYDFLDI
;
A
#
# COMPACT_ATOMS: atom_id res chain seq x y z
N MET A 1 -6.50 15.30 -29.28
CA MET A 1 -6.97 15.91 -28.02
C MET A 1 -6.09 15.33 -26.92
N LYS A 2 -5.24 16.14 -26.27
CA LYS A 2 -4.26 15.66 -25.29
C LYS A 2 -4.94 15.48 -23.94
N GLU A 3 -5.19 14.24 -23.56
CA GLU A 3 -5.65 13.90 -22.21
C GLU A 3 -4.47 14.08 -21.25
N LYS A 4 -4.65 14.99 -20.29
CA LYS A 4 -3.68 15.24 -19.22
C LYS A 4 -3.81 14.10 -18.22
N HIS A 5 -3.19 12.96 -18.52
CA HIS A 5 -2.94 11.96 -17.49
C HIS A 5 -1.87 12.54 -16.57
N SER A 6 -2.32 13.22 -15.51
CA SER A 6 -1.55 13.32 -14.28
C SER A 6 -1.52 11.93 -13.66
N GLY A 7 -0.86 10.99 -14.34
CA GLY A 7 -0.67 9.62 -13.89
C GLY A 7 0.10 9.70 -12.60
N ILE A 8 -0.58 9.40 -11.50
CA ILE A 8 0.05 9.29 -10.20
C ILE A 8 0.91 8.04 -10.30
N LEU A 9 2.21 8.22 -10.53
CA LEU A 9 3.15 7.12 -10.56
C LEU A 9 3.31 6.64 -9.13
N LEU A 10 2.77 5.46 -8.85
CA LEU A 10 2.98 4.74 -7.60
C LEU A 10 4.40 4.17 -7.58
N SER A 11 5.00 4.08 -6.39
CA SER A 11 6.26 3.32 -6.25
C SER A 11 6.07 1.84 -6.61
N ASP A 12 7.15 1.16 -6.96
CA ASP A 12 7.14 -0.30 -7.21
C ASP A 12 6.59 -1.08 -6.01
N ARG A 13 6.86 -0.60 -4.79
CA ARG A 13 6.29 -1.16 -3.56
C ARG A 13 4.77 -1.03 -3.53
N ALA A 14 4.24 0.15 -3.83
CA ALA A 14 2.80 0.39 -3.85
C ALA A 14 2.11 -0.43 -4.95
N LEU A 15 2.72 -0.54 -6.14
CA LEU A 15 2.22 -1.40 -7.22
C LEU A 15 2.19 -2.88 -6.80
N LYS A 16 3.23 -3.36 -6.11
CA LYS A 16 3.26 -4.73 -5.59
C LYS A 16 2.13 -4.98 -4.59
N ILE A 17 1.89 -4.05 -3.66
CA ILE A 17 0.79 -4.18 -2.69
C ILE A 17 -0.56 -4.14 -3.42
N GLN A 18 -0.74 -3.20 -4.35
CA GLN A 18 -1.96 -3.06 -5.15
C GLN A 18 -2.29 -4.33 -5.95
N SER A 19 -1.28 -5.07 -6.42
CA SER A 19 -1.51 -6.33 -7.15
C SER A 19 -2.28 -7.40 -6.34
N HIS A 20 -2.25 -7.30 -5.00
CA HIS A 20 -2.98 -8.20 -4.10
C HIS A 20 -4.37 -7.67 -3.71
N ALA A 21 -4.67 -6.40 -3.98
CA ALA A 21 -5.90 -5.75 -3.55
C ALA A 21 -7.19 -6.43 -4.08
N PRO A 22 -7.26 -6.90 -5.34
CA PRO A 22 -8.47 -7.54 -5.87
C PRO A 22 -8.86 -8.82 -5.12
N ASP A 23 -7.90 -9.70 -4.86
CA ASP A 23 -8.16 -10.96 -4.14
C ASP A 23 -8.54 -10.72 -2.67
N LEU A 24 -7.90 -9.72 -2.04
CA LEU A 24 -8.25 -9.27 -0.69
C LEU A 24 -9.67 -8.71 -0.64
N ALA A 25 -10.05 -7.86 -1.61
CA ALA A 25 -11.38 -7.28 -1.70
C ALA A 25 -12.45 -8.36 -1.84
N ARG A 26 -12.23 -9.35 -2.71
CA ARG A 26 -13.13 -10.49 -2.88
C ARG A 26 -13.27 -11.30 -1.60
N THR A 27 -12.16 -11.57 -0.92
CA THR A 27 -12.15 -12.35 0.33
C THR A 27 -12.93 -11.62 1.43
N LEU A 28 -12.73 -10.31 1.56
CA LEU A 28 -13.44 -9.48 2.54
C LEU A 28 -14.94 -9.35 2.21
N ALA A 29 -15.29 -9.11 0.95
CA ALA A 29 -16.69 -9.06 0.52
C ALA A 29 -17.39 -10.39 0.78
N GLY A 30 -16.73 -11.51 0.47
CA GLY A 30 -17.19 -12.86 0.79
C GLY A 30 -17.38 -13.09 2.29
N LEU A 31 -16.42 -12.66 3.12
CA LEU A 31 -16.52 -12.77 4.58
C LEU A 31 -17.72 -11.97 5.13
N ILE A 32 -17.91 -10.74 4.67
CA ILE A 32 -19.02 -9.89 5.08
C ILE A 32 -20.34 -10.57 4.73
N LEU A 33 -20.55 -10.91 3.45
CA LEU A 33 -21.83 -11.39 2.94
C LEU A 33 -22.17 -12.83 3.31
N SER A 34 -21.17 -13.66 3.64
CA SER A 34 -21.39 -15.04 4.11
C SER A 34 -21.62 -15.15 5.62
N SER A 35 -21.44 -14.06 6.38
CA SER A 35 -21.70 -14.06 7.81
C SER A 35 -23.19 -14.31 8.09
N ASN A 36 -23.50 -15.14 9.08
CA ASN A 36 -24.87 -15.30 9.60
C ASN A 36 -25.24 -14.23 10.63
N ASP A 37 -24.28 -13.41 11.04
CA ASP A 37 -24.47 -12.32 11.98
C ASP A 37 -24.91 -11.06 11.23
N MET A 38 -26.19 -10.72 11.37
CA MET A 38 -26.81 -9.57 10.73
C MET A 38 -26.30 -8.23 11.29
N GLU A 39 -25.88 -8.20 12.55
CA GLU A 39 -25.30 -7.00 13.16
C GLU A 39 -23.93 -6.73 12.54
N PHE A 40 -23.09 -7.76 12.45
CA PHE A 40 -21.80 -7.68 11.76
C PHE A 40 -21.94 -7.26 10.29
N GLN A 41 -22.87 -7.87 9.54
CA GLN A 41 -23.14 -7.47 8.16
C GLN A 41 -23.53 -6.00 8.06
N GLY A 42 -24.48 -5.57 8.90
CA GLY A 42 -24.98 -4.20 8.92
C GLY A 42 -23.89 -3.18 9.25
N GLU A 43 -23.07 -3.45 10.27
CA GLU A 43 -21.94 -2.60 10.64
C GLU A 43 -20.90 -2.50 9.53
N CYS A 44 -20.52 -3.64 8.93
CA CYS A 44 -19.55 -3.66 7.84
C CYS A 44 -20.05 -2.90 6.61
N LEU A 45 -21.31 -3.10 6.20
CA LEU A 45 -21.90 -2.37 5.09
C LEU A 45 -22.02 -0.87 5.41
N SER A 46 -22.40 -0.51 6.63
CA SER A 46 -22.44 0.89 7.08
C SER A 46 -21.06 1.56 7.03
N LEU A 47 -19.99 0.86 7.46
CA LEU A 47 -18.61 1.33 7.33
C LEU A 47 -18.20 1.54 5.87
N LEU A 48 -18.69 0.69 4.96
CA LEU A 48 -18.50 0.83 3.52
C LEU A 48 -19.41 1.90 2.89
N GLY A 49 -20.37 2.46 3.62
CA GLY A 49 -21.35 3.41 3.09
C GLY A 49 -22.42 2.74 2.22
N LEU A 50 -22.61 1.43 2.38
CA LEU A 50 -23.52 0.59 1.62
C LEU A 50 -24.76 0.22 2.45
N GLN A 51 -25.86 -0.09 1.76
CA GLN A 51 -27.11 -0.53 2.39
C GLN A 51 -27.17 -2.06 2.50
N MET A 52 -27.97 -2.59 3.42
CA MET A 52 -28.25 -4.03 3.48
C MET A 52 -28.80 -4.55 2.14
N GLY A 53 -28.34 -5.74 1.73
CA GLY A 53 -28.83 -6.41 0.52
C GLY A 53 -28.17 -5.98 -0.80
N VAL A 54 -27.08 -5.21 -0.76
CA VAL A 54 -26.23 -5.02 -1.95
C VAL A 54 -25.57 -6.31 -2.42
N GLY A 55 -25.32 -6.38 -3.73
CA GLY A 55 -24.61 -7.48 -4.37
C GLY A 55 -23.13 -7.56 -3.97
N ALA A 56 -22.56 -8.76 -4.11
CA ALA A 56 -21.16 -9.04 -3.77
C ALA A 56 -20.17 -8.25 -4.64
N ASP A 57 -20.52 -7.99 -5.89
CA ASP A 57 -19.77 -7.16 -6.83
C ASP A 57 -19.62 -5.72 -6.30
N ILE A 58 -20.70 -5.13 -5.78
CA ILE A 58 -20.69 -3.76 -5.24
C ILE A 58 -19.84 -3.68 -3.98
N VAL A 59 -19.91 -4.71 -3.12
CA VAL A 59 -19.10 -4.77 -1.89
C VAL A 59 -17.62 -4.97 -2.24
N GLU A 60 -17.29 -5.85 -3.19
CA GLU A 60 -15.92 -6.09 -3.67
C GLU A 60 -15.32 -4.81 -4.27
N GLU A 61 -16.04 -4.11 -5.14
CA GLU A 61 -15.60 -2.84 -5.74
C GLU A 61 -15.35 -1.77 -4.66
N CYS A 62 -16.27 -1.61 -3.71
CA CYS A 62 -16.11 -0.61 -2.65
C CYS A 62 -14.92 -0.91 -1.72
N VAL A 63 -14.67 -2.18 -1.40
CA VAL A 63 -13.51 -2.58 -0.61
C VAL A 63 -12.21 -2.34 -1.39
N LEU A 64 -12.19 -2.69 -2.68
CA LEU A 64 -11.03 -2.46 -3.56
C LEU A 64 -10.68 -0.97 -3.62
N ASP A 65 -11.67 -0.11 -3.89
CA ASP A 65 -11.48 1.35 -3.95
C ASP A 65 -10.88 1.91 -2.66
N LYS A 66 -11.36 1.42 -1.50
CA LYS A 66 -10.82 1.83 -0.19
C LYS A 66 -9.37 1.39 0.00
N ILE A 67 -9.03 0.16 -0.41
CA ILE A 67 -7.66 -0.35 -0.32
C ILE A 67 -6.75 0.49 -1.22
N ASP A 68 -7.14 0.74 -2.46
CA ASP A 68 -6.38 1.54 -3.43
C ASP A 68 -6.16 2.98 -2.94
N ALA A 69 -7.20 3.61 -2.38
CA ALA A 69 -7.09 4.94 -1.81
C ALA A 69 -6.04 5.01 -0.67
N VAL A 70 -6.02 3.99 0.19
CA VAL A 70 -5.06 3.90 1.31
C VAL A 70 -3.64 3.61 0.81
N ILE A 71 -3.48 2.80 -0.23
CA ILE A 71 -2.17 2.56 -0.87
C ILE A 71 -1.62 3.88 -1.42
N VAL A 72 -2.40 4.59 -2.23
CA VAL A 72 -2.01 5.89 -2.81
C VAL A 72 -1.64 6.91 -1.72
N LEU A 73 -2.42 6.95 -0.64
CA LEU A 73 -2.17 7.89 0.46
C LEU A 73 -0.88 7.55 1.22
N ASN A 74 -0.59 6.26 1.45
CA ASN A 74 0.62 5.85 2.14
C ASN A 74 1.88 5.93 1.27
N ASP A 75 1.76 5.70 -0.04
CA ASP A 75 2.87 5.85 -0.97
C ASP A 75 3.41 7.29 -1.01
N ARG A 76 2.51 8.26 -0.81
CA ARG A 76 2.84 9.69 -0.78
C ARG A 76 3.32 10.21 0.58
N LYS A 77 3.23 9.41 1.65
CA LYS A 77 3.71 9.85 2.97
C LYS A 77 5.24 9.85 2.97
N PRO A 78 5.90 10.97 3.30
CA PRO A 78 7.35 11.00 3.40
C PRO A 78 7.83 10.01 4.46
N GLU A 79 8.85 9.23 4.15
CA GLU A 79 9.35 8.14 5.02
C GLU A 79 9.77 8.63 6.42
N ARG A 80 10.15 9.92 6.54
CA ARG A 80 10.52 10.57 7.81
C ARG A 80 9.36 10.77 8.79
N CYS A 81 8.12 10.47 8.39
CA CYS A 81 6.94 10.50 9.28
C CYS A 81 6.47 9.10 9.69
N LYS A 82 7.18 8.04 9.32
CA LYS A 82 6.95 6.70 9.88
C LYS A 82 7.60 6.69 11.25
N GLU A 83 6.86 7.09 12.29
CA GLU A 83 7.25 6.79 13.66
C GLU A 83 7.61 5.29 13.73
N PRO A 84 8.75 4.92 14.36
CA PRO A 84 9.10 3.52 14.52
C PRO A 84 7.96 2.87 15.30
N VAL A 85 7.14 2.08 14.60
CA VAL A 85 6.09 1.31 15.25
C VAL A 85 6.84 0.37 16.18
N PRO A 86 6.63 0.44 17.51
CA PRO A 86 7.28 -0.49 18.42
C PRO A 86 6.82 -1.89 18.01
N PHE A 87 7.77 -2.70 17.55
CA PHE A 87 7.49 -4.08 17.17
C PHE A 87 6.81 -4.77 18.35
N LEU A 88 5.63 -5.36 18.12
CA LEU A 88 4.82 -6.01 19.17
C LEU A 88 5.47 -7.32 19.68
N PHE A 89 6.56 -7.75 19.02
CA PHE A 89 7.37 -8.89 19.42
C PHE A 89 8.85 -8.51 19.29
N GLU A 90 9.64 -8.84 20.29
CA GLU A 90 11.10 -8.78 20.25
C GLU A 90 11.57 -9.81 19.23
N ASP A 91 11.93 -9.36 18.03
CA ASP A 91 12.58 -10.21 17.04
C ASP A 91 14.08 -10.20 17.37
N ASP A 92 14.60 -11.33 17.87
CA ASP A 92 16.03 -11.60 18.11
C ASP A 92 16.80 -11.76 16.77
N CYS A 93 16.52 -10.88 15.80
CA CYS A 93 17.21 -10.85 14.53
C CYS A 93 18.36 -9.84 14.57
N LEU A 94 19.50 -10.34 15.06
CA LEU A 94 20.89 -9.98 14.78
C LEU A 94 21.20 -8.50 14.42
N GLN A 95 21.96 -7.91 15.32
CA GLN A 95 22.69 -6.64 15.22
C GLN A 95 23.40 -6.39 13.88
N GLU A 96 23.34 -5.11 13.51
CA GLU A 96 24.38 -4.31 12.84
C GLU A 96 24.67 -4.57 11.36
N MET A 97 24.18 -3.65 10.53
CA MET A 97 24.97 -3.13 9.43
C MET A 97 24.72 -1.62 9.34
N ASP A 98 25.60 -0.86 10.00
CA ASP A 98 25.72 0.58 9.79
C ASP A 98 26.04 0.83 8.32
N PHE A 99 25.08 1.41 7.60
CA PHE A 99 25.37 2.04 6.32
C PHE A 99 25.77 3.49 6.62
N GLU A 100 27.06 3.70 6.84
CA GLU A 100 27.69 5.03 6.70
C GLU A 100 27.58 5.44 5.23
N ASP A 101 26.65 6.35 4.95
CA ASP A 101 26.47 6.97 3.63
C ASP A 101 27.44 8.16 3.50
N GLU A 102 28.71 7.88 3.20
CA GLU A 102 29.67 8.88 2.71
C GLU A 102 29.39 9.18 1.22
N CYS A 103 28.49 10.12 0.96
CA CYS A 103 28.33 10.72 -0.37
C CYS A 103 29.37 11.85 -0.58
N GLU A 104 30.61 11.50 -0.94
CA GLU A 104 31.52 12.44 -1.62
C GLU A 104 31.49 12.18 -3.14
N GLU A 105 30.66 12.92 -3.88
CA GLU A 105 30.83 13.08 -5.33
C GLU A 105 31.98 14.08 -5.58
N GLY A 106 33.21 13.56 -5.53
CA GLY A 106 34.40 14.20 -6.09
C GLY A 106 34.44 14.01 -7.60
N GLU A 107 34.14 15.08 -8.33
CA GLU A 107 34.39 15.26 -9.76
C GLU A 107 35.90 15.15 -10.03
N ASP A 108 36.36 14.14 -10.79
CA ASP A 108 37.69 14.22 -11.40
C ASP A 108 37.83 13.43 -12.71
N SER A 109 38.48 14.12 -13.63
CA SER A 109 38.58 13.93 -15.08
C SER A 109 39.30 12.64 -15.50
N TYR A 110 38.76 12.00 -16.54
CA TYR A 110 39.39 10.88 -17.25
C TYR A 110 40.63 11.37 -18.02
N ASP A 111 41.81 10.88 -17.66
CA ASP A 111 42.99 10.94 -18.52
C ASP A 111 43.40 9.52 -18.91
N PHE A 112 43.17 9.20 -20.18
CA PHE A 112 43.51 7.93 -20.81
C PHE A 112 44.90 8.06 -21.44
N LEU A 113 45.93 7.51 -20.81
CA LEU A 113 47.22 7.26 -21.46
C LEU A 113 47.78 5.91 -21.00
N ASP A 114 47.57 4.89 -21.85
CA ASP A 114 48.24 3.59 -21.81
C ASP A 114 49.76 3.75 -22.06
N ILE A 115 50.56 3.01 -21.28
CA ILE A 115 51.97 2.67 -21.57
C ILE A 115 52.03 1.32 -22.27
#